data_AF-K1SSC9-F1
#
_entry.id   AF-K1SSC9-F1
#
_cell.length_a   1.000
_cell.length_b   1.000
_cell.length_c   1.000
_cell.angle_alpha   90.00
_cell.angle_beta   90.00
_cell.angle_gamma   90.00
#
_symmetry.space_group_name_H-M   'P 1'
#
loop_
_entity.id
_entity.type
_entity.pdbx_description
1 polymer ?
#
loop_
_entity_poly.entity_id
_entity_poly.type
_entity_poly.pdbx_seq_one_letter_code
_entity_poly.pdbx_strand_id
1 'polypeptide(L)'
;MVDSYLYDNMANPAMYNFYTQAYPNAADYNLLTDGPDVQGMYSVYQEGIYLDYRYYETRYEDAVMGTGNAGDYNWSTTVAFPFGYGDSYTTFEYSDFNVTESADAFNVTLKVTNTGSTYSGKETVQLYFQSPYTDYDKANGIEKASAELCGFAKTDILAPGASETVNITVNKSELRTYDANNAKTYIVDAGDYYFTAATDAHNAVNNILAAKGYTVENTDGRMTADGDVALTYKWTNAALDSTTYATSET
;
A
#
# COMPACT_ATOMS: atom_id res chain seq x y z
N MET A 1 -0.51 -6.39 -11.95
CA MET A 1 -1.94 -6.06 -12.12
C MET A 1 -2.15 -4.66 -11.55
N VAL A 2 -3.15 -3.90 -12.01
CA VAL A 2 -3.37 -2.51 -11.53
C VAL A 2 -4.43 -2.43 -10.42
N ASP A 3 -5.06 -3.54 -10.09
CA ASP A 3 -6.03 -3.72 -9.01
C ASP A 3 -5.73 -5.07 -8.33
N SER A 4 -6.21 -5.25 -7.09
CA SER A 4 -6.26 -6.55 -6.44
C SER A 4 -7.47 -7.35 -6.94
N TYR A 5 -7.24 -8.60 -7.30
CA TYR A 5 -8.28 -9.50 -7.78
C TYR A 5 -8.66 -10.45 -6.66
N LEU A 6 -9.95 -10.50 -6.34
CA LEU A 6 -10.47 -11.28 -5.22
C LEU A 6 -11.06 -12.61 -5.71
N TYR A 7 -11.10 -13.59 -4.82
CA TYR A 7 -11.88 -14.81 -5.07
C TYR A 7 -13.39 -14.53 -5.07
N ASP A 8 -13.84 -13.57 -4.24
CA ASP A 8 -15.20 -13.05 -4.23
C ASP A 8 -15.18 -11.53 -4.34
N ASN A 9 -15.60 -11.00 -5.48
CA ASN A 9 -15.67 -9.55 -5.70
C ASN A 9 -16.67 -8.85 -4.76
N MET A 10 -17.64 -9.58 -4.20
CA MET A 10 -18.58 -9.03 -3.21
C MET A 10 -17.94 -8.82 -1.84
N ALA A 11 -16.76 -9.39 -1.59
CA ALA A 11 -15.98 -9.16 -0.37
C ALA A 11 -15.20 -7.84 -0.39
N ASN A 12 -15.28 -7.05 -1.47
CA ASN A 12 -14.64 -5.74 -1.53
C ASN A 12 -15.28 -4.77 -0.53
N PRO A 13 -14.50 -4.03 0.28
CA PRO A 13 -15.05 -3.10 1.28
C PRO A 13 -16.00 -2.07 0.67
N ALA A 14 -15.74 -1.63 -0.57
CA ALA A 14 -16.61 -0.70 -1.27
C ALA A 14 -17.98 -1.31 -1.61
N MET A 15 -18.08 -2.63 -1.81
CA MET A 15 -19.34 -3.29 -2.20
C MET A 15 -20.44 -3.15 -1.14
N TYR A 16 -20.09 -2.93 0.12
CA TYR A 16 -21.07 -2.67 1.18
C TYR A 16 -21.84 -1.35 0.94
N ASN A 17 -21.17 -0.34 0.37
CA ASN A 17 -21.73 1.00 0.14
C ASN A 17 -21.84 1.38 -1.34
N PHE A 18 -21.47 0.47 -2.24
CA PHE A 18 -21.58 0.67 -3.68
C PHE A 18 -23.05 0.74 -4.11
N TYR A 19 -23.94 0.06 -3.38
CA TYR A 19 -25.37 0.26 -3.53
C TYR A 19 -25.80 1.57 -2.89
N THR A 20 -26.37 2.42 -3.71
CA THR A 20 -26.88 3.73 -3.35
C THR A 20 -27.97 3.65 -2.29
N GLN A 21 -27.93 4.55 -1.32
CA GLN A 21 -28.98 4.74 -0.31
C GLN A 21 -29.90 5.88 -0.74
N ALA A 22 -31.20 5.70 -0.56
CA ALA A 22 -32.16 6.77 -0.82
C ALA A 22 -32.06 7.86 0.25
N TYR A 23 -32.11 9.14 -0.15
CA TYR A 23 -32.26 10.23 0.80
C TYR A 23 -33.56 10.06 1.59
N PRO A 24 -33.53 10.14 2.94
CA PRO A 24 -34.74 9.98 3.75
C PRO A 24 -35.87 10.96 3.40
N ASN A 25 -35.52 12.12 2.85
CA ASN A 25 -36.42 13.19 2.43
C ASN A 25 -36.54 13.31 0.89
N ALA A 26 -36.13 12.30 0.11
CA ALA A 26 -36.20 12.34 -1.35
C ALA A 26 -37.61 12.70 -1.86
N ALA A 27 -38.64 12.17 -1.20
CA ALA A 27 -40.05 12.43 -1.53
C ALA A 27 -40.45 13.90 -1.34
N ASP A 28 -39.90 14.59 -0.34
CA ASP A 28 -40.22 15.99 -0.05
C ASP A 28 -39.76 16.93 -1.17
N TYR A 29 -38.75 16.50 -1.95
CA TYR A 29 -38.17 17.22 -3.08
C TYR A 29 -38.53 16.60 -4.44
N ASN A 30 -39.44 15.62 -4.46
CA ASN A 30 -39.88 14.93 -5.66
C ASN A 30 -38.71 14.30 -6.46
N LEU A 31 -37.69 13.81 -5.75
CA LEU A 31 -36.53 13.12 -6.31
C LEU A 31 -36.83 11.64 -6.51
N LEU A 32 -36.43 11.10 -7.66
CA LEU A 32 -36.59 9.68 -7.99
C LEU A 32 -35.53 8.84 -7.29
N THR A 33 -35.93 7.72 -6.70
CA THR A 33 -35.05 6.73 -6.04
C THR A 33 -34.99 5.40 -6.78
N ASP A 34 -35.66 5.30 -7.94
CA ASP A 34 -35.70 4.16 -8.83
C ASP A 34 -35.78 4.60 -10.30
N GLY A 35 -35.57 3.65 -11.23
CA GLY A 35 -35.56 3.92 -12.67
C GLY A 35 -34.20 4.40 -13.21
N PRO A 36 -34.15 4.88 -14.47
CA PRO A 36 -32.89 5.25 -15.14
C PRO A 36 -32.34 6.63 -14.71
N ASP A 37 -33.19 7.52 -14.18
CA ASP A 37 -32.82 8.91 -13.81
C ASP A 37 -32.94 9.14 -12.30
N VAL A 38 -32.22 8.33 -11.52
CA VAL A 38 -32.22 8.43 -10.05
C VAL A 38 -31.47 9.68 -9.59
N GLN A 39 -32.14 10.53 -8.81
CA GLN A 39 -31.60 11.77 -8.23
C GLN A 39 -31.61 11.76 -6.70
N GLY A 40 -32.44 10.89 -6.11
CA GLY A 40 -32.68 10.80 -4.67
C GLY A 40 -31.74 9.84 -3.95
N MET A 41 -30.52 9.64 -4.45
CA MET A 41 -29.60 8.62 -3.97
C MET A 41 -28.22 9.18 -3.63
N TYR A 42 -27.57 8.58 -2.63
CA TYR A 42 -26.19 8.87 -2.25
C TYR A 42 -25.40 7.61 -1.95
N SER A 43 -24.07 7.71 -2.01
CA SER A 43 -23.14 6.66 -1.58
C SER A 43 -22.30 7.19 -0.43
N VAL A 44 -21.98 6.32 0.53
CA VAL A 44 -21.13 6.65 1.69
C VAL A 44 -19.81 5.91 1.53
N TYR A 45 -18.71 6.64 1.43
CA TYR A 45 -17.37 6.07 1.25
C TYR A 45 -16.81 5.67 2.62
N GLN A 46 -17.48 4.72 3.29
CA GLN A 46 -17.13 4.30 4.64
C GLN A 46 -15.79 3.56 4.70
N GLU A 47 -15.35 3.00 3.57
CA GLU A 47 -14.03 2.39 3.42
C GLU A 47 -12.89 3.41 3.58
N GLY A 48 -13.17 4.71 3.42
CA GLY A 48 -12.19 5.77 3.61
C GLY A 48 -10.98 5.60 2.68
N ILE A 49 -9.77 5.58 3.25
CA ILE A 49 -8.54 5.35 2.49
C ILE A 49 -8.32 3.88 2.13
N TYR A 50 -9.05 2.96 2.75
CA TYR A 50 -8.88 1.52 2.61
C TYR A 50 -9.60 1.02 1.37
N LEU A 51 -9.09 1.43 0.22
CA LEU A 51 -9.52 0.97 -1.09
C LEU A 51 -8.47 0.01 -1.67
N ASP A 52 -8.95 -1.09 -2.25
CA ASP A 52 -8.12 -2.09 -2.92
C ASP A 52 -7.01 -2.65 -2.00
N TYR A 53 -5.74 -2.73 -2.46
CA TYR A 53 -4.66 -3.30 -1.67
C TYR A 53 -4.45 -2.61 -0.32
N ARG A 54 -4.79 -1.32 -0.21
CA ARG A 54 -4.74 -0.61 1.08
C ARG A 54 -5.66 -1.27 2.12
N TYR A 55 -6.76 -1.88 1.72
CA TYR A 55 -7.61 -2.64 2.64
C TYR A 55 -7.05 -4.04 2.89
N TYR A 56 -6.83 -4.84 1.85
CA TYR A 56 -6.49 -6.26 2.02
C TYR A 56 -5.16 -6.49 2.70
N GLU A 57 -4.17 -5.66 2.37
CA GLU A 57 -2.84 -5.76 2.94
C GLU A 57 -2.79 -5.19 4.35
N THR A 58 -3.60 -4.17 4.66
CA THR A 58 -3.75 -3.68 6.04
C THR A 58 -4.47 -4.69 6.93
N ARG A 59 -5.52 -5.32 6.39
CA ARG A 59 -6.23 -6.38 7.09
C ARG A 59 -5.35 -7.60 7.33
N TYR A 60 -4.46 -7.89 6.40
CA TYR A 60 -3.45 -8.93 6.52
C TYR A 60 -2.43 -8.60 7.61
N GLU A 61 -1.82 -7.41 7.61
CA GLU A 61 -0.91 -6.98 8.67
C GLU A 61 -1.58 -7.06 10.05
N ASP A 62 -2.82 -6.58 10.17
CA ASP A 62 -3.60 -6.69 11.40
C ASP A 62 -3.79 -8.13 11.87
N ALA A 63 -4.09 -9.05 10.95
CA ALA A 63 -4.23 -10.47 11.27
C ALA A 63 -2.91 -11.07 11.75
N VAL A 64 -1.80 -10.77 11.08
CA VAL A 64 -0.45 -11.22 11.46
C VAL A 64 -0.07 -10.69 12.83
N MET A 65 -0.32 -9.40 13.09
CA MET A 65 0.03 -8.74 14.35
C MET A 65 -0.97 -9.04 15.49
N GLY A 66 -2.15 -9.57 15.18
CA GLY A 66 -3.24 -9.76 16.15
C GLY A 66 -3.87 -8.44 16.60
N THR A 67 -3.90 -7.43 15.73
CA THR A 67 -4.42 -6.07 15.97
C THR A 67 -5.67 -5.79 15.14
N GLY A 68 -6.20 -4.56 15.22
CA GLY A 68 -7.24 -4.06 14.30
C GLY A 68 -8.56 -4.84 14.27
N ASN A 69 -8.86 -5.63 15.30
CA ASN A 69 -9.98 -6.57 15.32
C ASN A 69 -10.00 -7.49 14.07
N ALA A 70 -8.83 -7.97 13.63
CA ALA A 70 -8.62 -8.84 12.46
C ALA A 70 -9.59 -10.03 12.34
N GLY A 71 -10.01 -10.58 13.48
CA GLY A 71 -10.79 -11.81 13.53
C GLY A 71 -10.04 -12.93 12.81
N ASP A 72 -10.79 -13.76 12.10
CA ASP A 72 -10.25 -14.91 11.35
C ASP A 72 -9.90 -14.55 9.89
N TYR A 73 -9.52 -13.30 9.63
CA TYR A 73 -9.18 -12.86 8.27
C TYR A 73 -8.01 -13.69 7.71
N ASN A 74 -8.22 -14.23 6.50
CA ASN A 74 -7.23 -15.03 5.80
C ASN A 74 -7.02 -14.45 4.39
N TRP A 75 -5.82 -13.88 4.18
CA TRP A 75 -5.45 -13.26 2.91
C TRP A 75 -5.50 -14.27 1.76
N SER A 76 -4.96 -15.48 1.96
CA SER A 76 -4.83 -16.53 0.93
C SER A 76 -6.16 -17.08 0.40
N THR A 77 -7.26 -16.84 1.12
CA THR A 77 -8.63 -17.18 0.66
C THR A 77 -9.42 -15.97 0.19
N THR A 78 -8.87 -14.77 0.32
CA THR A 78 -9.53 -13.50 -0.02
C THR A 78 -8.99 -12.94 -1.34
N VAL A 79 -7.68 -12.82 -1.46
CA VAL A 79 -6.99 -12.23 -2.61
C VAL A 79 -6.47 -13.35 -3.51
N ALA A 80 -6.90 -13.35 -4.76
CA ALA A 80 -6.42 -14.27 -5.79
C ALA A 80 -5.13 -13.75 -6.45
N PHE A 81 -5.06 -12.45 -6.73
CA PHE A 81 -3.85 -11.79 -7.22
C PHE A 81 -3.71 -10.40 -6.58
N PRO A 82 -2.58 -10.10 -5.91
CA PRO A 82 -2.37 -8.79 -5.31
C PRO A 82 -2.18 -7.70 -6.37
N PHE A 83 -2.43 -6.45 -5.96
CA PHE A 83 -1.97 -5.29 -6.70
C PHE A 83 -0.47 -5.40 -7.03
N GLY A 84 -0.11 -5.07 -8.26
CA GLY A 84 1.27 -5.16 -8.74
C GLY A 84 1.67 -6.53 -9.33
N TYR A 85 0.94 -7.61 -9.02
CA TYR A 85 1.32 -8.98 -9.43
C TYR A 85 1.52 -9.17 -10.94
N GLY A 86 2.55 -9.91 -11.34
CA GLY A 86 2.72 -10.30 -12.73
C GLY A 86 3.83 -11.33 -12.92
N ASP A 87 3.53 -12.40 -13.64
CA ASP A 87 4.51 -13.43 -13.96
C ASP A 87 5.33 -13.08 -15.19
N SER A 88 6.49 -13.73 -15.30
CA SER A 88 7.36 -13.72 -16.46
C SER A 88 7.75 -15.15 -16.84
N TYR A 89 8.18 -15.34 -18.10
CA TYR A 89 8.76 -16.62 -18.55
C TYR A 89 10.19 -16.83 -18.04
N THR A 90 10.75 -15.85 -17.33
CA THR A 90 12.06 -15.92 -16.67
C THR A 90 11.95 -15.47 -15.22
N THR A 91 12.98 -15.74 -14.42
CA THR A 91 13.04 -15.34 -13.01
C THR A 91 13.97 -14.14 -12.84
N PHE A 92 13.65 -13.29 -11.87
CA PHE A 92 14.48 -12.13 -11.52
C PHE A 92 14.82 -12.16 -10.03
N GLU A 93 15.99 -11.64 -9.70
CA GLU A 93 16.46 -11.46 -8.33
C GLU A 93 16.79 -9.99 -8.08
N TYR A 94 16.45 -9.52 -6.89
CA TYR A 94 16.69 -8.16 -6.42
C TYR A 94 17.87 -8.17 -5.46
N SER A 95 18.78 -7.21 -5.61
CA SER A 95 19.99 -7.09 -4.79
C SER A 95 20.43 -5.62 -4.71
N ASP A 96 21.35 -5.32 -3.81
CA ASP A 96 21.92 -3.98 -3.64
C ASP A 96 20.85 -2.89 -3.43
N PHE A 97 19.79 -3.21 -2.68
CA PHE A 97 18.76 -2.23 -2.30
C PHE A 97 19.37 -1.15 -1.41
N ASN A 98 19.29 0.09 -1.86
CA ASN A 98 19.88 1.20 -1.15
C ASN A 98 19.00 2.44 -1.28
N VAL A 99 18.84 3.16 -0.17
CA VAL A 99 18.05 4.38 -0.08
C VAL A 99 18.95 5.49 0.45
N THR A 100 19.00 6.61 -0.27
CA THR A 100 19.70 7.81 0.17
C THR A 100 18.71 8.95 0.33
N GLU A 101 18.80 9.65 1.45
CA GLU A 101 17.98 10.82 1.72
C GLU A 101 18.66 12.09 1.21
N SER A 102 17.89 12.93 0.52
CA SER A 102 18.23 14.31 0.18
C SER A 102 17.30 15.28 0.91
N ALA A 103 17.44 16.59 0.68
CA ALA A 103 16.60 17.60 1.33
C ALA A 103 15.09 17.27 1.16
N ASP A 104 14.67 17.03 -0.08
CA ASP A 104 13.25 16.98 -0.46
C ASP A 104 12.80 15.59 -0.98
N ALA A 105 13.72 14.63 -1.10
CA ALA A 105 13.42 13.32 -1.68
C ALA A 105 14.30 12.19 -1.15
N PHE A 106 13.83 10.96 -1.32
CA PHE A 106 14.61 9.73 -1.20
C PHE A 106 14.99 9.24 -2.61
N ASN A 107 16.26 8.91 -2.81
CA ASN A 107 16.74 8.27 -4.03
C ASN A 107 17.04 6.81 -3.74
N VAL A 108 16.29 5.94 -4.41
CA VAL A 108 16.34 4.50 -4.23
C VAL A 108 17.01 3.86 -5.45
N THR A 109 17.96 2.98 -5.17
CA THR A 109 18.62 2.16 -6.18
C THR A 109 18.42 0.69 -5.87
N LEU A 110 18.18 -0.11 -6.90
CA LEU A 110 18.07 -1.57 -6.78
C LEU A 110 18.67 -2.22 -8.01
N LYS A 111 19.50 -3.25 -7.81
CA LYS A 111 20.01 -4.08 -8.90
C LYS A 111 19.06 -5.25 -9.15
N VAL A 112 18.57 -5.33 -10.37
CA VAL A 112 17.73 -6.43 -10.86
C VAL A 112 18.58 -7.32 -11.76
N THR A 113 18.55 -8.63 -11.53
CA THR A 113 19.26 -9.61 -12.37
C THR A 113 18.27 -10.61 -12.93
N ASN A 114 18.29 -10.86 -14.24
CA ASN A 114 17.57 -12.00 -14.83
C ASN A 114 18.33 -13.29 -14.49
N THR A 115 17.80 -14.09 -13.59
CA THR A 115 18.41 -15.33 -13.10
C THR A 115 17.95 -16.57 -13.87
N GLY A 116 16.97 -16.42 -14.77
CA GLY A 116 16.55 -17.52 -15.63
C GLY A 116 17.60 -17.84 -16.70
N SER A 117 17.51 -19.04 -17.28
CA SER A 117 18.54 -19.59 -18.17
C SER A 117 18.24 -19.50 -19.66
N THR A 118 16.97 -19.29 -20.02
CA THR A 118 16.50 -19.43 -21.42
C THR A 118 15.99 -18.12 -22.02
N TYR A 119 15.13 -17.41 -21.29
CA TYR A 119 14.37 -16.30 -21.86
C TYR A 119 14.92 -14.96 -21.40
N SER A 120 14.95 -14.00 -22.34
CA SER A 120 15.09 -12.59 -21.97
C SER A 120 13.75 -12.07 -21.45
N GLY A 121 13.78 -11.08 -20.57
CA GLY A 121 12.55 -10.50 -20.01
C GLY A 121 12.77 -9.08 -19.48
N LYS A 122 11.67 -8.48 -19.02
CA LYS A 122 11.67 -7.21 -18.29
C LYS A 122 11.02 -7.42 -16.93
N GLU A 123 11.49 -6.67 -15.94
CA GLU A 123 11.01 -6.75 -14.57
C GLU A 123 10.51 -5.38 -14.11
N THR A 124 9.42 -5.35 -13.32
CA THR A 124 8.82 -4.10 -12.83
C THR A 124 9.01 -4.03 -11.33
N VAL A 125 10.05 -3.31 -10.89
CA VAL A 125 10.32 -3.04 -9.48
C VAL A 125 9.33 -2.02 -8.96
N GLN A 126 8.64 -2.37 -7.87
CA GLN A 126 7.72 -1.48 -7.18
C GLN A 126 8.29 -1.08 -5.82
N LEU A 127 8.20 0.19 -5.49
CA LEU A 127 8.65 0.75 -4.23
C LEU A 127 7.43 1.18 -3.41
N TYR A 128 7.33 0.63 -2.21
CA TYR A 128 6.29 0.93 -1.25
C TYR A 128 6.88 1.61 -0.02
N PHE A 129 6.05 2.40 0.66
CA PHE A 129 6.35 2.84 2.01
C PHE A 129 5.22 2.49 2.99
N GLN A 130 5.56 2.42 4.27
CA GLN A 130 4.61 2.34 5.36
C GLN A 130 4.86 3.49 6.33
N SER A 131 3.79 4.21 6.65
CA SER A 131 3.79 5.28 7.66
C SER A 131 3.72 4.71 9.08
N PRO A 132 4.29 5.39 10.10
CA PRO A 132 4.01 5.05 11.48
C PRO A 132 2.52 5.26 11.79
N TYR A 133 1.96 4.42 12.67
CA TYR A 133 0.61 4.59 13.20
C TYR A 133 0.67 4.96 14.69
N THR A 134 0.65 6.25 14.96
CA THR A 134 0.97 6.84 16.26
C THR A 134 -0.26 7.03 17.14
N ASP A 135 -0.06 7.43 18.40
CA ASP A 135 -1.17 7.81 19.27
C ASP A 135 -1.83 9.13 18.83
N TYR A 136 -1.11 10.00 18.11
CA TYR A 136 -1.68 11.19 17.48
C TYR A 136 -2.69 10.78 16.41
N ASP A 137 -2.34 9.82 15.56
CA ASP A 137 -3.22 9.32 14.50
C ASP A 137 -4.51 8.75 15.08
N LYS A 138 -4.41 7.87 16.08
CA LYS A 138 -5.56 7.26 16.76
C LYS A 138 -6.46 8.30 17.43
N ALA A 139 -5.88 9.29 18.10
CA ALA A 139 -6.63 10.34 18.79
C ALA A 139 -7.38 11.25 17.80
N ASN A 140 -6.89 11.38 16.57
CA ASN A 140 -7.44 12.26 15.54
C ASN A 140 -8.13 11.51 14.40
N GLY A 141 -8.29 10.19 14.49
CA GLY A 141 -8.96 9.37 13.46
C GLY A 141 -8.25 9.40 12.11
N ILE A 142 -6.92 9.41 12.11
CA ILE A 142 -6.09 9.40 10.90
C ILE A 142 -5.72 7.96 10.60
N GLU A 143 -6.35 7.40 9.57
CA GLU A 143 -6.11 6.03 9.13
C GLU A 143 -4.81 5.93 8.31
N LYS A 144 -4.13 4.77 8.37
CA LYS A 144 -2.87 4.49 7.63
C LYS A 144 -2.95 3.12 6.96
N ALA A 145 -2.50 3.03 5.72
CA ALA A 145 -2.36 1.74 5.04
C ALA A 145 -1.02 1.07 5.38
N SER A 146 -1.00 -0.27 5.42
CA SER A 146 0.21 -1.04 5.73
C SER A 146 1.27 -0.98 4.63
N ALA A 147 0.89 -0.62 3.41
CA ALA A 147 1.81 -0.30 2.33
C ALA A 147 1.14 0.69 1.37
N GLU A 148 1.92 1.63 0.84
CA GLU A 148 1.49 2.59 -0.18
C GLU A 148 2.56 2.67 -1.27
N LEU A 149 2.16 2.46 -2.53
CA LEU A 149 3.07 2.56 -3.67
C LEU A 149 3.55 4.02 -3.82
N CYS A 150 4.86 4.26 -3.70
CA CYS A 150 5.47 5.59 -3.86
C CYS A 150 6.38 5.72 -5.08
N GLY A 151 6.63 4.63 -5.81
CA GLY A 151 7.36 4.68 -7.06
C GLY A 151 7.47 3.32 -7.72
N PHE A 152 7.84 3.30 -9.00
CA PHE A 152 8.14 2.07 -9.71
C PHE A 152 9.13 2.34 -10.85
N ALA A 153 9.90 1.33 -11.23
CA ALA A 153 10.77 1.35 -12.39
C ALA A 153 10.67 0.02 -13.12
N LYS A 154 10.80 0.07 -14.44
CA LYS A 154 10.81 -1.12 -15.29
C LYS A 154 12.13 -1.23 -15.99
N THR A 155 12.75 -2.41 -15.93
CA THR A 155 14.02 -2.66 -16.60
C THR A 155 13.88 -2.58 -18.12
N ASP A 156 14.99 -2.38 -18.79
CA ASP A 156 15.18 -2.82 -20.16
C ASP A 156 15.13 -4.35 -20.28
N ILE A 157 15.23 -4.83 -21.52
CA ILE A 157 15.25 -6.27 -21.78
C ILE A 157 16.56 -6.83 -21.23
N LEU A 158 16.47 -7.68 -20.22
CA LEU A 158 17.60 -8.40 -19.64
C LEU A 158 17.68 -9.80 -20.24
N ALA A 159 18.80 -10.11 -20.88
CA ALA A 159 19.16 -11.48 -21.25
C ALA A 159 19.45 -12.33 -20.00
N PRO A 160 19.40 -13.67 -20.08
CA PRO A 160 19.87 -14.55 -19.01
C PRO A 160 21.22 -14.12 -18.43
N GLY A 161 21.28 -13.90 -17.11
CA GLY A 161 22.47 -13.45 -16.38
C GLY A 161 22.79 -11.96 -16.48
N ALA A 162 22.05 -11.17 -17.27
CA ALA A 162 22.22 -9.73 -17.34
C ALA A 162 21.56 -9.03 -16.14
N SER A 163 22.13 -7.89 -15.74
CA SER A 163 21.59 -7.05 -14.67
C SER A 163 21.42 -5.60 -15.11
N GLU A 164 20.49 -4.91 -14.48
CA GLU A 164 20.31 -3.47 -14.56
C GLU A 164 20.07 -2.89 -13.16
N THR A 165 20.64 -1.72 -12.89
CA THR A 165 20.32 -0.96 -11.67
C THR A 165 19.25 0.06 -12.00
N VAL A 166 18.07 -0.12 -11.42
CA VAL A 166 16.97 0.83 -11.53
C VAL A 166 17.10 1.94 -10.48
N ASN A 167 16.60 3.12 -10.82
CA ASN A 167 16.62 4.31 -9.94
C ASN A 167 15.18 4.82 -9.79
N ILE A 168 14.75 5.05 -8.55
CA ILE A 168 13.42 5.56 -8.21
C ILE A 168 13.60 6.75 -7.26
N THR A 169 13.01 7.90 -7.58
CA THR A 169 13.00 9.08 -6.70
C THR A 169 11.61 9.22 -6.08
N VAL A 170 11.57 9.30 -4.75
CA VAL A 170 10.35 9.52 -3.97
C VAL A 170 10.43 10.89 -3.30
N ASN A 171 9.55 11.82 -3.70
CA ASN A 171 9.47 13.11 -3.03
C ASN A 171 8.97 12.91 -1.59
N LYS A 172 9.53 13.63 -0.62
CA LYS A 172 9.06 13.59 0.77
C LYS A 172 7.59 13.99 0.92
N SER A 173 7.07 14.78 -0.03
CA SER A 173 5.65 15.12 -0.12
C SER A 173 4.75 13.91 -0.36
N GLU A 174 5.26 12.78 -0.86
CA GLU A 174 4.47 11.55 -1.02
C GLU A 174 4.14 10.89 0.33
N LEU A 175 4.92 11.16 1.39
CA LEU A 175 4.71 10.58 2.71
C LEU A 175 3.61 11.25 3.53
N ARG A 176 3.01 12.33 3.00
CA ARG A 176 2.06 13.15 3.74
C ARG A 176 0.71 12.45 3.90
N THR A 177 0.08 12.63 5.04
CA THR A 177 -1.32 12.24 5.27
C THR A 177 -2.14 13.47 5.62
N TYR A 178 -3.42 13.49 5.24
CA TYR A 178 -4.29 14.61 5.55
C TYR A 178 -4.98 14.41 6.90
N ASP A 179 -4.77 15.33 7.84
CA ASP A 179 -5.50 15.36 9.11
C ASP A 179 -6.71 16.28 8.97
N ALA A 180 -7.89 15.68 8.82
CA ALA A 180 -9.15 16.43 8.67
C ALA A 180 -9.71 16.95 10.00
N ASN A 181 -9.30 16.39 11.13
CA ASN A 181 -9.97 16.57 12.42
C ASN A 181 -9.27 17.62 13.29
N ASN A 182 -7.95 17.63 13.35
CA ASN A 182 -7.18 18.53 14.21
C ASN A 182 -6.36 19.55 13.42
N ALA A 183 -5.33 19.12 12.68
CA ALA A 183 -4.42 20.03 11.96
C ALA A 183 -5.08 20.69 10.73
N LYS A 184 -6.10 20.05 10.13
CA LYS A 184 -6.82 20.52 8.93
C LYS A 184 -5.90 20.79 7.75
N THR A 185 -4.86 19.98 7.63
CA THR A 185 -3.86 20.08 6.57
C THR A 185 -3.06 18.79 6.41
N TYR A 186 -2.15 18.76 5.45
CA TYR A 186 -1.21 17.66 5.28
C TYR A 186 -0.12 17.67 6.36
N ILE A 187 0.11 16.52 6.96
CA ILE A 187 1.10 16.28 8.01
C ILE A 187 2.05 15.15 7.61
N VAL A 188 3.22 15.11 8.24
CA VAL A 188 4.14 13.96 8.24
C VAL A 188 4.43 13.59 9.69
N ASP A 189 4.02 12.39 10.10
CA ASP A 189 4.11 11.93 11.47
C ASP A 189 5.55 11.72 11.94
N ALA A 190 5.78 11.89 13.25
CA ALA A 190 7.01 11.41 13.87
C ALA A 190 6.99 9.88 13.90
N GLY A 191 8.15 9.26 13.69
CA GLY A 191 8.32 7.82 13.86
C GLY A 191 9.02 7.14 12.71
N ASP A 192 8.98 5.81 12.75
CA ASP A 192 9.66 4.95 11.79
C ASP A 192 8.78 4.73 10.56
N TYR A 193 9.30 5.17 9.42
CA TYR A 193 8.80 4.84 8.09
C TYR A 193 9.63 3.69 7.53
N TYR A 194 8.96 2.74 6.89
CA TYR A 194 9.62 1.64 6.19
C TYR A 194 9.47 1.85 4.69
N PHE A 195 10.56 1.76 3.94
CA PHE A 195 10.57 1.69 2.48
C PHE A 195 10.96 0.28 2.05
N THR A 196 10.28 -0.29 1.07
CA THR A 196 10.63 -1.62 0.55
C THR A 196 10.43 -1.76 -0.95
N ALA A 197 11.38 -2.43 -1.60
CA ALA A 197 11.21 -2.89 -2.97
C ALA A 197 10.55 -4.28 -2.99
N ALA A 198 9.51 -4.44 -3.80
CA ALA A 198 8.75 -5.68 -3.90
C ALA A 198 8.21 -5.92 -5.31
N THR A 199 7.79 -7.16 -5.58
CA THR A 199 7.14 -7.57 -6.84
C THR A 199 5.66 -7.21 -6.88
N ASP A 200 5.05 -6.98 -5.72
CA ASP A 200 3.63 -6.69 -5.52
C ASP A 200 3.40 -6.15 -4.09
N ALA A 201 2.19 -5.67 -3.82
CA ALA A 201 1.85 -5.08 -2.52
C ALA A 201 1.91 -6.08 -1.36
N HIS A 202 1.64 -7.36 -1.62
CA HIS A 202 1.62 -8.38 -0.56
C HIS A 202 3.04 -8.72 -0.09
N ASN A 203 3.96 -8.89 -1.05
CA ASN A 203 5.38 -9.07 -0.75
C ASN A 203 5.99 -7.83 -0.09
N ALA A 204 5.49 -6.62 -0.40
CA ALA A 204 5.89 -5.41 0.32
C ALA A 204 5.53 -5.50 1.82
N VAL A 205 4.30 -5.89 2.16
CA VAL A 205 3.90 -6.06 3.58
C VAL A 205 4.68 -7.19 4.25
N ASN A 206 4.96 -8.30 3.56
CA ASN A 206 5.82 -9.35 4.10
C ASN A 206 7.23 -8.83 4.45
N ASN A 207 7.85 -8.06 3.56
CA ASN A 207 9.17 -7.45 3.81
C ASN A 207 9.14 -6.52 5.04
N ILE A 208 8.11 -5.68 5.16
CA ILE A 208 7.96 -4.76 6.29
C ILE A 208 7.73 -5.51 7.61
N LEU A 209 6.87 -6.53 7.62
CA LEU A 209 6.63 -7.41 8.76
C LEU A 209 7.93 -8.10 9.20
N ALA A 210 8.73 -8.60 8.25
CA ALA A 210 10.04 -9.19 8.54
C ALA A 210 11.00 -8.16 9.16
N ALA A 211 11.02 -6.93 8.66
CA ALA A 211 11.81 -5.84 9.24
C ALA A 211 11.35 -5.44 10.66
N LYS A 212 10.10 -5.73 11.03
CA LYS A 212 9.55 -5.61 12.38
C LYS A 212 9.78 -6.86 13.26
N GLY A 213 10.38 -7.92 12.70
CA GLY A 213 10.72 -9.15 13.43
C GLY A 213 9.65 -10.24 13.39
N TYR A 214 8.61 -10.10 12.56
CA TYR A 214 7.64 -11.17 12.33
C TYR A 214 8.17 -12.18 11.31
N THR A 215 7.87 -13.45 11.54
CA THR A 215 8.19 -14.57 10.63
C THR A 215 6.97 -15.47 10.51
N VAL A 216 6.97 -16.35 9.51
CA VAL A 216 5.93 -17.40 9.41
C VAL A 216 5.89 -18.26 10.68
N GLU A 217 7.07 -18.60 11.22
CA GLU A 217 7.17 -19.41 12.43
C GLU A 217 6.60 -18.72 13.66
N ASN A 218 7.00 -17.47 13.94
CA ASN A 218 6.59 -16.78 15.18
C ASN A 218 5.18 -16.20 15.14
N THR A 219 4.53 -16.22 13.97
CA THR A 219 3.14 -15.81 13.78
C THR A 219 2.17 -17.00 13.72
N ASP A 220 2.65 -18.22 13.99
CA ASP A 220 1.89 -19.47 13.86
C ASP A 220 1.28 -19.65 12.46
N GLY A 221 2.01 -19.24 11.41
CA GLY A 221 1.59 -19.36 10.02
C GLY A 221 0.55 -18.33 9.56
N ARG A 222 0.28 -17.28 10.35
CA ARG A 222 -0.58 -16.16 9.92
C ARG A 222 0.09 -15.35 8.81
N MET A 223 1.41 -15.21 8.86
CA MET A 223 2.18 -14.64 7.76
C MET A 223 2.24 -15.66 6.61
N THR A 224 1.93 -15.23 5.37
CA THR A 224 1.80 -16.12 4.20
C THR A 224 3.15 -16.61 3.66
N ALA A 225 4.20 -15.82 3.84
CA ALA A 225 5.59 -16.12 3.49
C ALA A 225 6.54 -15.24 4.30
N ASP A 226 7.78 -15.69 4.51
CA ASP A 226 8.81 -14.84 5.11
C ASP A 226 9.19 -13.70 4.16
N GLY A 227 9.36 -12.50 4.70
CA GLY A 227 9.79 -11.33 3.95
C GLY A 227 11.31 -11.20 3.86
N ASP A 228 11.77 -10.37 2.93
CA ASP A 228 13.19 -10.04 2.75
C ASP A 228 13.54 -8.70 3.42
N VAL A 229 14.21 -8.78 4.56
CA VAL A 229 14.70 -7.61 5.30
C VAL A 229 15.75 -6.84 4.51
N ALA A 230 16.51 -7.49 3.61
CA ALA A 230 17.51 -6.81 2.80
C ALA A 230 16.89 -5.87 1.76
N LEU A 231 15.62 -6.07 1.42
CA LEU A 231 14.85 -5.19 0.54
C LEU A 231 14.06 -4.11 1.31
N THR A 232 14.39 -3.89 2.59
CA THR A 232 13.71 -2.90 3.43
C THR A 232 14.70 -1.89 4.02
N TYR A 233 14.29 -0.62 4.04
CA TYR A 233 15.03 0.49 4.62
C TYR A 233 14.14 1.24 5.61
N LYS A 234 14.68 1.55 6.79
CA LYS A 234 13.96 2.28 7.83
C LYS A 234 14.46 3.72 7.91
N TRP A 235 13.55 4.68 7.78
CA TRP A 235 13.80 6.10 8.00
C TRP A 235 13.02 6.57 9.22
N THR A 236 13.65 7.33 10.12
CA THR A 236 12.98 7.85 11.31
C THR A 236 12.78 9.35 11.17
N ASN A 237 11.53 9.79 11.06
CA ASN A 237 11.18 11.20 11.17
C ASN A 237 11.15 11.60 12.65
N ALA A 238 11.95 12.61 13.01
CA ALA A 238 12.17 12.95 14.42
C ALA A 238 10.96 13.61 15.10
N ALA A 239 10.13 14.33 14.34
CA ALA A 239 9.02 15.11 14.89
C ALA A 239 7.87 15.22 13.89
N LEU A 240 6.66 15.36 14.42
CA LEU A 240 5.46 15.63 13.62
C LEU A 240 5.64 16.97 12.91
N ASP A 241 5.51 16.95 11.59
CA ASP A 241 5.52 18.14 10.75
C ASP A 241 4.11 18.42 10.24
N SER A 242 3.50 19.48 10.77
CA SER A 242 2.19 19.99 10.34
C SER A 242 2.28 21.31 9.59
N THR A 243 3.49 21.69 9.15
CA THR A 243 3.77 23.04 8.64
C THR A 243 4.30 23.04 7.21
N THR A 244 5.23 22.14 6.87
CA THR A 244 5.90 22.16 5.56
C THR A 244 4.90 21.99 4.41
N TYR A 245 3.88 21.15 4.60
CA TYR A 245 2.86 20.87 3.60
C TYR A 245 1.51 21.55 3.92
N ALA A 246 1.52 22.57 4.78
CA ALA A 246 0.29 23.17 5.29
C ALA A 246 -0.49 23.97 4.22
N THR A 247 0.20 24.41 3.17
CA THR A 247 -0.34 25.22 2.07
C THR A 247 -0.12 24.49 0.74
N SER A 248 -1.15 24.44 -0.11
CA SER A 248 -0.96 24.03 -1.50
C SER A 248 -0.06 25.06 -2.19
N GLU A 249 1.05 24.63 -2.80
CA GLU A 249 1.74 25.45 -3.79
C GLU A 249 0.74 25.84 -4.88
N THR A 250 0.71 27.12 -5.24
CA THR A 250 -0.23 27.70 -6.21
C THR A 250 0.32 27.67 -7.61
#